data_AF-A0A975DY84-F1
#
_entry.id   AF-A0A975DY84-F1
#
_cell.length_a   1.000
_cell.length_b   1.000
_cell.length_c   1.000
_cell.angle_alpha   90.00
_cell.angle_beta   90.00
_cell.angle_gamma   90.00
#
_symmetry.space_group_name_H-M   'P 1'
#
loop_
_entity.id
_entity.type
_entity.pdbx_description
1 polymer ?
#
loop_
_entity_poly.entity_id
_entity_poly.type
_entity_poly.pdbx_seq_one_letter_code
_entity_poly.pdbx_strand_id
1 'polypeptide(L)'
;MASLKHQLLASLATIEGFEAQPSKVAGGTALFFRGKEFAHFHNDQEIDLRLTRKVIKSLGLSHPPRSQLHPTRSASSQWIEVRFNTEAEAMRVAELVKLAIAQL
;
A
#
# COMPACT_ATOMS: atom_id res chain seq x y z
N MET A 1 13.78 -7.96 -16.23
CA MET A 1 13.79 -7.43 -14.85
C MET A 1 12.39 -7.57 -14.28
N ALA A 2 12.23 -8.01 -13.03
CA ALA A 2 10.93 -8.02 -12.37
C ALA A 2 10.45 -6.57 -12.16
N SER A 3 9.14 -6.33 -12.23
CA SER A 3 8.60 -4.98 -11.95
C SER A 3 8.79 -4.60 -10.48
N LEU A 4 8.77 -3.30 -10.18
CA LEU A 4 8.92 -2.78 -8.81
C LEU A 4 7.88 -3.40 -7.85
N LYS A 5 6.64 -3.57 -8.33
CA LYS A 5 5.59 -4.28 -7.59
C LYS A 5 5.99 -5.72 -7.25
N HIS A 6 6.57 -6.47 -8.18
CA HIS A 6 7.02 -7.85 -7.90
C HIS A 6 8.13 -7.90 -6.86
N GLN A 7 9.10 -6.98 -6.92
CA GLN A 7 10.17 -6.88 -5.92
C GLN A 7 9.62 -6.56 -4.53
N LEU A 8 8.69 -5.60 -4.46
CA LEU A 8 7.99 -5.26 -3.23
C LEU A 8 7.25 -6.48 -2.66
N LEU A 9 6.43 -7.16 -3.47
CA LEU A 9 5.68 -8.35 -3.03
C LEU A 9 6.60 -9.48 -2.58
N ALA A 10 7.71 -9.71 -3.28
CA ALA A 10 8.70 -10.71 -2.89
C ALA A 10 9.33 -10.40 -1.53
N SER A 11 9.57 -9.13 -1.21
CA SER A 11 10.11 -8.72 0.09
C SER A 11 9.14 -8.96 1.26
N LEU A 12 7.83 -8.99 0.99
CA LEU A 12 6.78 -9.18 1.98
C LEU A 12 6.35 -10.64 2.14
N ALA A 13 6.61 -11.48 1.14
CA ALA A 13 6.20 -12.89 1.12
C ALA A 13 6.77 -13.73 2.28
N THR A 14 7.81 -13.24 2.95
CA THR A 14 8.42 -13.89 4.12
C THR A 14 7.67 -13.65 5.43
N ILE A 15 6.68 -12.73 5.44
CA ILE A 15 5.92 -12.38 6.63
C ILE A 15 4.81 -13.41 6.84
N GLU A 16 4.83 -14.10 7.98
CA GLU A 16 3.78 -15.07 8.32
C GLU A 16 2.40 -14.41 8.39
N GLY A 17 1.44 -14.98 7.66
CA GLY A 17 0.07 -14.46 7.59
C GLY A 17 -0.13 -13.34 6.57
N PHE A 18 0.91 -12.92 5.84
CA PHE A 18 0.77 -12.05 4.68
C PHE A 18 0.33 -12.83 3.45
N GLU A 19 -0.65 -12.30 2.73
CA GLU A 19 -1.13 -12.86 1.47
C GLU A 19 -1.34 -11.75 0.44
N ALA A 20 -0.90 -12.00 -0.79
CA ALA A 20 -1.20 -11.15 -1.94
C ALA A 20 -2.12 -11.93 -2.89
N GLN A 21 -3.32 -11.42 -3.11
CA GLN A 21 -4.35 -12.07 -3.93
C GLN A 21 -4.85 -11.13 -5.03
N PRO A 22 -5.43 -11.63 -6.13
CA PRO A 22 -6.11 -10.79 -7.10
C PRO A 22 -7.23 -9.98 -6.44
N SER A 23 -7.22 -8.65 -6.63
CA SER A 23 -8.28 -7.77 -6.16
C SER A 23 -9.46 -7.82 -7.13
N LYS A 24 -10.69 -7.80 -6.58
CA LYS A 24 -11.91 -7.62 -7.37
C LYS A 24 -12.05 -6.19 -7.92
N VAL A 25 -11.30 -5.24 -7.37
CA VAL A 25 -11.33 -3.83 -7.77
C VAL A 25 -10.23 -3.59 -8.81
N ALA A 26 -10.63 -3.11 -9.98
CA ALA A 26 -9.77 -2.68 -11.10
C ALA A 26 -8.74 -3.71 -11.62
N GLY A 27 -8.91 -5.01 -11.33
CA GLY A 27 -7.97 -6.06 -11.77
C GLY A 27 -6.60 -6.00 -11.08
N GLY A 28 -6.51 -5.32 -9.93
CA GLY A 28 -5.28 -5.12 -9.18
C GLY A 28 -4.90 -6.31 -8.29
N THR A 29 -4.00 -6.05 -7.33
CA THR A 29 -3.60 -7.02 -6.30
C THR A 29 -4.00 -6.46 -4.94
N ALA A 30 -4.73 -7.21 -4.13
CA ALA A 30 -5.05 -6.86 -2.75
C ALA A 30 -4.10 -7.57 -1.79
N LEU A 31 -3.73 -6.88 -0.71
CA LEU A 31 -2.87 -7.38 0.35
C LEU A 31 -3.70 -7.66 1.59
N PHE A 32 -3.54 -8.87 2.10
CA PHE A 32 -4.21 -9.37 3.27
C PHE A 32 -3.19 -9.70 4.35
N PHE A 33 -3.58 -9.47 5.60
CA PHE A 33 -2.86 -9.98 6.76
C PHE A 33 -3.84 -10.73 7.65
N ARG A 34 -3.59 -12.03 7.86
CA ARG A 34 -4.47 -12.93 8.64
C ARG A 34 -5.94 -12.82 8.24
N GLY A 35 -6.20 -12.84 6.92
CA GLY A 35 -7.54 -12.77 6.33
C GLY A 35 -8.19 -11.39 6.28
N LYS A 36 -7.52 -10.32 6.74
CA LYS A 36 -8.03 -8.94 6.64
C LYS A 36 -7.32 -8.16 5.55
N GLU A 37 -8.08 -7.61 4.60
CA GLU A 37 -7.53 -6.69 3.61
C GLU A 37 -7.07 -5.40 4.28
N PHE A 38 -5.85 -4.96 3.96
CA PHE A 38 -5.29 -3.73 4.51
C PHE A 38 -4.58 -2.87 3.46
N ALA A 39 -4.41 -3.37 2.23
CA ALA A 39 -3.91 -2.58 1.11
C ALA A 39 -4.43 -3.15 -0.21
N HIS A 40 -4.46 -2.33 -1.26
CA HIS A 40 -4.57 -2.83 -2.62
C HIS A 40 -3.84 -1.94 -3.62
N PHE A 41 -3.32 -2.55 -4.67
CA PHE A 41 -2.68 -1.86 -5.78
C PHE A 41 -3.72 -1.32 -6.74
N HIS A 42 -3.61 -0.03 -7.06
CA HIS A 42 -4.35 0.59 -8.15
C HIS A 42 -3.73 0.25 -9.51
N ASN A 43 -2.40 0.11 -9.54
CA ASN A 43 -1.59 -0.29 -10.70
C ASN A 43 -0.20 -0.76 -10.20
N ASP A 44 0.77 -0.92 -11.11
CA ASP A 44 2.11 -1.40 -10.76
C ASP A 44 3.04 -0.36 -10.08
N GLN A 45 2.57 0.86 -9.90
CA GLN A 45 3.31 2.02 -9.36
C GLN A 45 2.54 2.80 -8.29
N GLU A 46 1.34 2.35 -7.91
CA GLU A 46 0.51 3.01 -6.89
C GLU A 46 -0.24 1.98 -6.04
N ILE A 47 -0.11 2.12 -4.72
CA ILE A 47 -0.80 1.31 -3.72
C ILE A 47 -1.64 2.20 -2.81
N ASP A 48 -2.83 1.76 -2.47
CA ASP A 48 -3.63 2.31 -1.39
C ASP A 48 -3.45 1.47 -0.13
N LEU A 49 -3.05 2.11 0.97
CA LEU A 49 -2.60 1.43 2.18
C LEU A 49 -3.32 1.97 3.42
N ARG A 50 -3.86 1.06 4.23
CA ARG A 50 -4.46 1.37 5.52
C ARG A 50 -3.40 1.49 6.61
N LEU A 51 -2.90 2.70 6.86
CA LEU A 51 -1.90 2.99 7.90
C LEU A 51 -2.48 3.56 9.20
N THR A 52 -3.77 3.92 9.22
CA THR A 52 -4.42 4.75 10.27
C THR A 52 -4.04 6.24 10.21
N ARG A 53 -4.96 7.09 10.68
CA ARG A 53 -4.76 8.55 10.74
C ARG A 53 -3.54 8.96 11.56
N LYS A 54 -3.28 8.24 12.67
CA LYS A 54 -2.21 8.56 13.61
C LYS A 54 -0.84 8.38 12.95
N VAL A 55 -0.63 7.26 12.27
CA VAL A 55 0.64 6.95 11.59
C VAL A 55 0.85 7.85 10.38
N ILE A 56 -0.21 8.07 9.57
CA ILE A 56 -0.15 8.99 8.43
C ILE A 56 0.33 10.39 8.88
N LYS A 57 -0.26 10.91 9.96
CA LYS A 57 0.12 12.21 10.52
C LYS A 57 1.54 12.21 11.10
N SER A 58 1.94 11.17 11.83
CA SER A 58 3.28 11.12 12.46
C SER A 58 4.41 11.00 11.44
N LEU A 59 4.17 10.34 10.31
CA LEU A 59 5.13 10.20 9.22
C LEU A 59 5.11 11.38 8.24
N GLY A 60 4.20 12.36 8.43
CA GLY A 60 4.03 13.49 7.53
C GLY A 60 3.62 13.09 6.11
N LEU A 61 2.91 11.97 5.96
CA LEU A 61 2.49 11.49 4.64
C LEU A 61 1.34 12.36 4.12
N SER A 62 1.44 12.74 2.85
CA SER A 62 0.42 13.50 2.15
C SER A 62 -0.14 12.69 0.99
N HIS A 63 -1.43 12.83 0.73
CA HIS A 63 -2.04 12.26 -0.47
C HIS A 63 -1.36 12.82 -1.73
N PRO A 64 -1.10 11.97 -2.74
CA PRO A 64 -0.54 12.44 -3.99
C PRO A 64 -1.48 13.46 -4.63
N PRO A 65 -0.95 14.58 -5.17
CA PRO A 65 -1.77 15.55 -5.87
C PRO A 65 -2.41 14.87 -7.08
N ARG A 66 -3.70 15.17 -7.31
CA ARG A 66 -4.50 14.61 -8.42
C ARG A 66 -4.61 13.08 -8.34
N SER A 67 -5.04 12.55 -7.19
CA SER A 67 -5.57 11.19 -7.16
C SER A 67 -6.77 11.11 -8.12
N GLN A 68 -6.66 10.27 -9.15
CA GLN A 68 -7.75 10.04 -10.10
C GLN A 68 -8.79 9.08 -9.53
N LEU A 69 -8.35 8.15 -8.66
CA LEU A 69 -9.20 7.12 -8.09
C LEU A 69 -9.92 7.60 -6.83
N HIS A 70 -9.33 8.53 -6.09
CA HIS A 70 -9.90 9.06 -4.84
C HIS A 70 -9.84 10.60 -4.75
N PRO A 71 -10.43 11.33 -5.71
CA PRO A 71 -10.33 12.80 -5.77
C PRO A 71 -11.01 13.52 -4.58
N THR A 72 -11.96 12.87 -3.91
CA THR A 72 -12.73 13.43 -2.78
C THR A 72 -12.32 12.84 -1.43
N ARG A 73 -11.19 12.13 -1.36
CA ARG A 73 -10.75 11.48 -0.13
C ARG A 73 -10.54 12.51 0.98
N SER A 74 -11.18 12.26 2.12
CA SER A 74 -10.98 13.09 3.30
C SER A 74 -9.51 13.05 3.74
N ALA A 75 -8.95 14.21 4.10
CA ALA A 75 -7.66 14.31 4.76
C ALA A 75 -7.60 13.53 6.10
N SER A 76 -8.76 13.13 6.64
CA SER A 76 -8.88 12.25 7.80
C SER A 76 -9.05 10.77 7.44
N SER A 77 -8.74 10.35 6.21
CA SER A 77 -8.80 8.93 5.85
C SER A 77 -7.83 8.09 6.69
N GLN A 78 -8.19 6.84 6.96
CA GLN A 78 -7.25 5.84 7.49
C GLN A 78 -6.37 5.22 6.41
N TRP A 79 -6.66 5.55 5.15
CA TRP A 79 -6.01 5.05 3.95
C TRP A 79 -5.19 6.14 3.29
N ILE A 80 -4.02 5.78 2.75
CA ILE A 80 -3.14 6.68 2.00
C ILE A 80 -2.69 6.00 0.71
N GLU A 81 -2.77 6.76 -0.39
CA GLU A 81 -2.18 6.37 -1.66
C GLU A 81 -0.69 6.69 -1.65
N VAL A 82 0.13 5.75 -2.07
CA VAL A 82 1.58 5.90 -2.17
C VAL A 82 2.02 5.50 -3.56
N ARG A 83 2.69 6.43 -4.24
CA ARG A 83 3.30 6.21 -5.56
C ARG A 83 4.77 5.81 -5.41
N PHE A 84 5.24 4.95 -6.30
CA PHE A 84 6.63 4.53 -6.37
C PHE A 84 7.03 4.27 -7.82
N ASN A 85 8.16 4.83 -8.24
CA ASN A 85 8.71 4.75 -9.59
C ASN A 85 10.18 4.30 -9.58
N THR A 86 10.77 4.16 -8.40
CA THR A 86 12.14 3.69 -8.19
C THR A 86 12.19 2.53 -7.20
N GLU A 87 13.28 1.76 -7.23
CA GLU A 87 13.51 0.68 -6.27
C GLU A 87 13.57 1.19 -4.82
N ALA A 88 14.19 2.34 -4.58
CA ALA A 88 14.24 2.97 -3.27
C ALA A 88 12.84 3.34 -2.74
N GLU A 89 11.96 3.85 -3.61
CA GLU A 89 10.57 4.12 -3.25
C GLU A 89 9.79 2.83 -3.00
N ALA A 90 9.99 1.78 -3.81
CA ALA A 90 9.35 0.48 -3.61
C ALA A 90 9.76 -0.16 -2.27
N MET A 91 11.03 -0.06 -1.88
CA MET A 91 11.50 -0.48 -0.55
C MET A 91 10.85 0.35 0.57
N ARG A 92 10.74 1.67 0.39
CA ARG A 92 10.03 2.52 1.36
C ARG A 92 8.55 2.11 1.50
N VAL A 93 7.88 1.76 0.40
CA VAL A 93 6.50 1.26 0.44
C VAL A 93 6.44 -0.08 1.18
N ALA A 94 7.41 -0.98 1.00
CA ALA A 94 7.46 -2.23 1.76
C ALA A 94 7.56 -1.97 3.28
N GLU A 95 8.35 -0.99 3.71
CA GLU A 95 8.42 -0.58 5.12
C GLU A 95 7.09 0.00 5.63
N LEU A 96 6.40 0.80 4.82
CA LEU A 96 5.05 1.27 5.15
C LEU A 96 4.06 0.11 5.29
N VAL A 97 4.14 -0.90 4.42
CA VAL A 97 3.29 -2.10 4.51
C VAL A 97 3.55 -2.86 5.81
N LYS A 98 4.82 -3.05 6.21
CA LYS A 98 5.16 -3.66 7.51
C LYS A 98 4.61 -2.86 8.68
N LEU A 99 4.69 -1.53 8.62
CA LEU A 99 4.08 -0.66 9.63
C LEU A 99 2.56 -0.83 9.67
N ALA A 100 1.89 -0.93 8.52
CA ALA A 100 0.45 -1.17 8.46
C ALA A 100 0.08 -2.50 9.11
N ILE A 101 0.82 -3.57 8.83
CA ILE A 101 0.66 -4.88 9.47
C ILE A 101 0.76 -4.77 10.99
N ALA A 102 1.72 -4.00 11.49
CA ALA A 102 1.89 -3.78 12.93
C ALA A 102 0.75 -2.97 13.59
N GLN A 103 -0.18 -2.40 12.82
CA GLN A 103 -1.38 -1.71 13.34
C GLN A 103 -2.67 -2.56 13.30
N LEU A 104 -2.64 -3.79 12.78
CA LEU A 104 -3.80 -4.66 12.57
C LEU A 104 -4.06 -5.63 13.73
#